data_AF-A0A2V7YED1-F1
#
_entry.id   AF-A0A2V7YED1-F1
#
_cell.length_a   1.000
_cell.length_b   1.000
_cell.length_c   1.000
_cell.angle_alpha   90.00
_cell.angle_beta   90.00
_cell.angle_gamma   90.00
#
_symmetry.space_group_name_H-M   'P 1'
#
loop_
_entity.id
_entity.type
_entity.pdbx_description
1 polymer ?
#
loop_
_entity_poly.entity_id
_entity_poly.type
_entity_poly.pdbx_seq_one_letter_code
_entity_poly.pdbx_strand_id
1 'polypeptide(L)'
;RAAILCNNSRIEPADLHLGAETTSDRLGEALDLSGTLSEATERTLRSVEKAKITEALARTSSRNDAAELLGISARTLASKMKEYGLE
;
A
#
# COMPACT_ATOMS: atom_id res chain seq x y z
N ARG A 1 4.43 -20.93 -22.03
CA ARG A 1 3.85 -22.17 -22.61
C ARG A 1 2.41 -22.32 -22.09
N ALA A 2 1.47 -21.52 -22.60
CA ALA A 2 0.05 -21.52 -22.20
C ALA A 2 -0.87 -22.19 -23.25
N ALA A 3 -0.30 -22.71 -24.34
CA ALA A 3 -1.03 -23.31 -25.46
C ALA A 3 -1.25 -24.83 -25.32
N ILE A 4 -0.94 -25.42 -24.16
CA ILE A 4 -1.00 -26.87 -23.92
C ILE A 4 -1.92 -27.17 -22.73
N LEU A 5 -3.06 -26.49 -22.62
CA LEU A 5 -4.06 -26.86 -21.60
C LEU A 5 -5.49 -26.37 -21.94
N CYS A 6 -5.77 -25.97 -23.18
CA CYS A 6 -7.12 -25.56 -23.57
C CYS A 6 -7.86 -26.75 -24.16
N ASN A 7 -8.70 -27.42 -23.36
CA ASN A 7 -9.76 -28.24 -23.93
C ASN A 7 -10.94 -27.31 -24.23
N ASN A 8 -11.16 -27.07 -25.53
CA ASN A 8 -12.13 -26.15 -26.14
C ASN A 8 -11.63 -24.70 -26.25
N SER A 9 -12.01 -24.03 -27.34
CA SER A 9 -11.57 -22.69 -27.75
C SER A 9 -12.03 -21.54 -26.84
N ARG A 10 -12.34 -21.82 -25.57
CA ARG A 10 -12.75 -20.86 -24.55
C ARG A 10 -11.85 -21.05 -23.33
N ILE A 11 -11.25 -19.95 -22.91
CA ILE A 11 -10.49 -19.90 -21.67
C ILE A 11 -11.49 -19.60 -20.54
N GLU A 12 -11.62 -20.49 -19.57
CA GLU A 12 -12.42 -20.28 -18.37
C GLU A 12 -11.57 -19.66 -17.25
N PRO A 13 -12.19 -18.97 -16.26
CA PRO A 13 -11.46 -18.41 -15.12
C PRO A 13 -10.64 -19.46 -14.34
N ALA A 14 -11.08 -20.73 -14.34
CA ALA A 14 -10.37 -21.84 -13.72
C ALA A 14 -9.10 -22.25 -14.49
N ASP A 15 -8.99 -21.92 -15.79
CA ASP A 15 -7.80 -22.18 -16.60
C ASP A 15 -6.70 -21.13 -16.38
N LEU A 16 -7.11 -19.93 -15.95
CA LEU A 16 -6.18 -18.91 -15.47
C LEU A 16 -5.73 -19.28 -14.05
N HIS A 17 -4.68 -20.08 -13.98
CA HIS A 17 -3.80 -20.16 -12.82
C HIS A 17 -2.97 -18.86 -12.66
N LEU A 18 -3.56 -17.69 -12.95
CA LEU A 18 -3.10 -16.44 -12.40
C LEU A 18 -3.25 -16.63 -10.90
N GLY A 19 -2.15 -16.60 -10.16
CA GLY A 19 -2.17 -16.75 -8.71
C GLY A 19 -3.11 -15.73 -8.08
N ALA A 20 -4.38 -16.08 -8.00
CA ALA A 20 -5.34 -15.64 -7.01
C ALA A 20 -4.99 -16.33 -5.68
N GLU A 21 -3.69 -16.33 -5.35
CA GLU A 21 -3.28 -16.12 -3.98
C GLU A 21 -3.85 -14.75 -3.63
N THR A 22 -5.09 -14.83 -3.14
CA THR A 22 -5.98 -13.79 -2.66
C THR A 22 -5.20 -12.52 -2.36
N THR A 23 -5.44 -11.43 -3.09
CA THR A 23 -4.80 -10.13 -2.81
C THR A 23 -4.93 -9.71 -1.33
N SER A 24 -5.98 -10.22 -0.66
CA SER A 24 -6.21 -10.07 0.77
C SER A 24 -5.19 -10.83 1.66
N ASP A 25 -4.68 -11.98 1.23
CA ASP A 25 -3.64 -12.75 1.94
C ASP A 25 -2.32 -11.96 1.93
N ARG A 26 -1.92 -11.48 0.75
CA ARG A 26 -0.71 -10.66 0.59
C ARG A 26 -0.78 -9.33 1.34
N LEU A 27 -1.96 -8.72 1.43
CA LEU A 27 -2.15 -7.50 2.21
C LEU A 27 -2.06 -7.79 3.72
N GLY A 28 -2.59 -8.92 4.17
CA GLY A 28 -2.42 -9.41 5.55
C GLY A 28 -0.99 -9.77 5.90
N GLU A 29 -0.19 -10.24 4.93
CA GLU A 29 1.25 -10.48 5.11
C GLU A 29 2.07 -9.18 5.18
N ALA A 30 1.66 -8.14 4.45
CA ALA A 30 2.34 -6.85 4.42
C ALA A 30 2.01 -5.94 5.61
N LEU A 31 0.88 -6.19 6.29
CA LEU A 31 0.39 -5.41 7.42
C LEU A 31 0.46 -6.25 8.70
N ASP A 32 0.95 -5.67 9.79
CA ASP A 32 0.90 -6.33 11.09
C ASP A 32 -0.52 -6.20 11.69
N LEU A 33 -1.34 -7.24 11.48
CA LEU A 33 -2.72 -7.33 11.95
C LEU A 33 -2.89 -8.04 13.30
N SER A 34 -1.80 -8.27 14.03
CA SER A 34 -1.84 -8.94 15.35
C SER A 34 -2.54 -8.07 16.41
N GLY A 35 -2.98 -8.69 17.52
CA GLY A 35 -3.56 -7.98 18.66
C GLY A 35 -5.04 -7.59 18.50
N THR A 36 -5.47 -6.53 19.19
CA THR A 36 -6.85 -6.02 19.08
C THR A 36 -7.05 -5.21 17.80
N LEU A 37 -8.32 -5.04 17.39
CA LEU A 37 -8.68 -4.21 16.24
C LEU A 37 -8.11 -2.79 16.32
N SER A 38 -8.13 -2.19 17.52
CA SER A 38 -7.61 -0.83 17.74
C SER A 38 -6.11 -0.77 17.50
N GLU A 39 -5.36 -1.74 18.04
CA GLU A 39 -3.90 -1.77 17.92
C GLU A 39 -3.46 -2.06 16.47
N ALA A 40 -4.12 -3.02 15.80
CA ALA A 40 -3.85 -3.35 14.40
C ALA A 40 -4.14 -2.15 13.47
N THR A 41 -5.22 -1.41 13.74
CA THR A 41 -5.57 -0.20 12.98
C THR A 41 -4.52 0.89 13.17
N GLU A 42 -4.10 1.16 14.41
CA GLU A 42 -3.10 2.19 14.71
C GLU A 42 -1.74 1.88 14.06
N ARG A 43 -1.28 0.63 14.15
CA ARG A 43 -0.03 0.17 13.50
C ARG A 43 -0.10 0.27 11.98
N THR A 44 -1.21 -0.19 11.40
CA THR A 44 -1.44 -0.11 9.96
C THR A 44 -1.43 1.33 9.47
N LEU A 45 -2.16 2.21 10.17
CA LEU A 45 -2.23 3.62 9.83
C LEU A 45 -0.83 4.26 9.85
N ARG A 46 -0.06 4.05 10.92
CA ARG A 46 1.32 4.56 11.03
C ARG A 46 2.21 4.10 9.87
N SER A 47 2.14 2.81 9.51
CA SER A 47 2.92 2.24 8.41
C SER A 47 2.54 2.83 7.05
N VAL A 48 1.23 2.95 6.79
CA VAL A 48 0.71 3.53 5.54
C VAL A 48 1.05 5.01 5.43
N GLU A 49 0.86 5.80 6.49
CA GLU A 49 1.20 7.22 6.50
C GLU A 49 2.70 7.43 6.23
N LYS A 50 3.57 6.68 6.94
CA LYS A 50 5.03 6.76 6.74
C LYS A 50 5.43 6.42 5.31
N ALA A 51 4.87 5.35 4.75
CA ALA A 51 5.16 4.94 3.37
C ALA A 51 4.70 6.01 2.36
N LYS A 52 3.47 6.52 2.51
CA LYS A 52 2.91 7.55 1.62
C LYS A 52 3.69 8.87 1.67
N ILE A 53 4.07 9.32 2.87
CA ILE A 53 4.89 10.53 3.03
C ILE A 53 6.26 10.34 2.37
N THR A 54 6.90 9.19 2.59
CA THR A 54 8.21 8.88 1.99
C THR A 54 8.16 8.86 0.46
N GLU A 55 7.13 8.22 -0.12
CA GLU A 55 6.92 8.22 -1.57
C GLU A 55 6.69 9.63 -2.13
N ALA A 56 5.85 10.43 -1.46
CA ALA A 56 5.56 11.80 -1.90
C ALA A 56 6.81 12.69 -1.87
N LEU A 57 7.62 12.58 -0.81
CA LEU A 57 8.89 13.31 -0.69
C LEU A 57 9.89 12.89 -1.79
N ALA A 58 9.94 11.61 -2.15
CA ALA A 58 10.83 11.12 -3.21
C ALA A 58 10.40 11.58 -4.61
N ARG A 59 9.10 11.83 -4.82
CA ARG A 59 8.52 12.20 -6.13
C ARG A 59 8.46 13.71 -6.37
N THR A 60 8.77 14.53 -5.37
CA THR A 60 8.60 15.99 -5.41
C THR A 60 9.90 16.69 -5.05
N SER A 61 10.04 17.95 -5.47
CA SER A 61 11.27 18.73 -5.24
C SER A 61 11.21 19.56 -3.95
N SER A 62 10.03 19.75 -3.36
CA SER A 62 9.85 20.52 -2.13
C SER A 62 8.81 19.89 -1.20
N ARG A 63 8.93 20.19 0.11
CA ARG A 63 7.94 19.74 1.11
C ARG A 63 6.54 20.30 0.85
N ASN A 64 6.42 21.49 0.24
CA ASN A 64 5.12 22.05 -0.10
C ASN A 64 4.47 21.27 -1.24
N ASP A 65 5.23 20.91 -2.28
CA ASP A 65 4.72 20.07 -3.38
C ASP A 65 4.31 18.68 -2.88
N ALA A 66 5.05 18.11 -1.92
CA ALA A 66 4.68 16.85 -1.28
C ALA A 66 3.36 16.97 -0.50
N ALA A 67 3.16 18.09 0.23
CA ALA A 67 1.94 18.34 0.98
C ALA A 67 0.73 18.50 0.06
N GLU A 68 0.88 19.26 -1.03
CA GLU A 68 -0.14 19.41 -2.08
C GLU A 68 -0.46 18.06 -2.74
N LEU A 69 0.56 17.26 -3.08
CA LEU A 69 0.38 15.92 -3.65
C LEU A 69 -0.38 14.98 -2.72
N LEU A 70 -0.17 15.09 -1.40
CA LEU A 70 -0.87 14.32 -0.38
C LEU A 70 -2.24 14.90 -0.03
N GLY A 71 -2.60 16.10 -0.50
CA GLY A 71 -3.86 16.77 -0.19
C GLY A 71 -3.97 17.22 1.27
N ILE A 72 -2.84 17.54 1.92
CA ILE A 72 -2.80 17.98 3.32
C ILE A 72 -2.08 19.32 3.45
N SER A 73 -2.32 20.05 4.54
CA SER A 73 -1.59 21.29 4.81
C SER A 73 -0.10 21.02 5.05
N ALA A 74 0.76 21.97 4.69
CA ALA A 74 2.20 21.90 4.98
C ALA A 74 2.50 21.72 6.48
N ARG A 75 1.68 22.32 7.36
CA ARG A 75 1.79 22.15 8.82
C ARG A 75 1.50 20.70 9.24
N THR A 76 0.47 20.08 8.66
CA THR A 76 0.13 18.68 8.91
C THR A 76 1.27 17.76 8.48
N LEU A 77 1.82 17.98 7.28
CA LEU A 77 2.96 17.22 6.79
C LEU A 77 4.16 17.34 7.72
N ALA A 78 4.53 18.56 8.13
CA ALA A 78 5.65 18.78 9.05
C ALA A 78 5.45 18.05 10.40
N SER A 79 4.24 18.11 10.96
CA SER A 79 3.91 17.39 12.20
C SER A 79 4.06 15.87 12.04
N LYS A 80 3.58 15.31 10.93
CA LYS A 80 3.68 13.88 10.63
C LYS A 80 5.13 13.44 10.36
N MET A 81 5.91 14.25 9.65
CA MET A 81 7.34 13.98 9.43
C MET A 81 8.11 13.91 10.75
N LYS A 82 7.85 14.85 11.66
CA LYS A 82 8.42 14.83 13.01
C LYS A 82 7.97 13.61 13.82
N GLU A 83 6.68 13.26 13.77
CA GLU A 83 6.13 12.08 14.47
C GLU A 83 6.82 10.78 14.02
N TYR A 84 7.19 10.68 12.74
CA TYR A 84 7.79 9.47 12.17
C TYR A 84 9.32 9.51 12.04
N GLY A 85 9.97 10.60 12.47
CA GLY A 85 11.42 10.78 12.36
C GLY A 85 11.93 10.86 10.92
N LEU A 86 11.21 11.58 10.05
CA LEU A 86 11.51 11.74 8.62
C LEU A 86 12.10 13.14 8.29
N GLU A 87 12.57 13.90 9.28
CA GLU A 87 13.05 15.28 9.12
C GLU A 87 14.47 15.40 8.56
#